data_AF-A0A6N3DDE6-F1
#
_entry.id   AF-A0A6N3DDE6-F1
#
_cell.length_a   1.000
_cell.length_b   1.000
_cell.length_c   1.000
_cell.angle_alpha   90.00
_cell.angle_beta   90.00
_cell.angle_gamma   90.00
#
_symmetry.space_group_name_H-M   'P 1'
#
loop_
_entity.id
_entity.type
_entity.pdbx_description
1 polymer ?
#
loop_
_entity_poly.entity_id
_entity_poly.type
_entity_poly.pdbx_seq_one_letter_code
_entity_poly.pdbx_strand_id
1 'polypeptide(L)'
;MGNLTTVNYNIERKIKENFDNEAYINKETQNLKYKPIEEEYAYKIKEILKVCQLEREINLDILSNKIIIQHISKPIDVGENGYSCALFKDKQNSDFDENDEYELSLGVFDFDEESRIKGTTVYLQHWGSVLDFLDLSDAIEQDENIYILKNISNAKQCGAICKLYRNVKNHEGIIKRQEDLIQKLGSQVVEYDDASWIIVNSIKKEDLNNEEKFKDVLHKFLEDFIKYAFTVEFISKGY
;
A
#
# COMPACT_ATOMS: atom_id res chain seq x y z
N MET A 1 2.41 26.55 57.99
CA MET A 1 2.71 25.35 57.17
C MET A 1 1.67 25.30 56.05
N GLY A 2 1.95 25.96 54.92
CA GLY A 2 1.06 26.03 53.77
C GLY A 2 1.60 25.16 52.64
N ASN A 3 0.94 24.01 52.46
CA ASN A 3 0.87 23.08 51.33
C ASN A 3 1.86 23.23 50.17
N LEU A 4 3.08 22.71 50.35
CA LEU A 4 3.99 22.29 49.26
C LEU A 4 3.30 21.34 48.25
N THR A 5 2.30 20.59 48.68
CA THR A 5 1.53 19.64 47.87
C THR A 5 0.64 20.29 46.80
N THR A 6 0.06 21.47 47.07
CA THR A 6 -0.82 22.16 46.11
C THR A 6 -0.02 22.84 44.99
N VAL A 7 1.21 23.27 45.28
CA VAL A 7 2.11 23.87 44.28
C VAL A 7 2.61 22.81 43.29
N ASN A 8 3.01 21.62 43.79
CA ASN A 8 3.45 20.53 42.93
C ASN A 8 2.34 20.02 41.98
N TYR A 9 1.10 19.89 42.47
CA TYR A 9 -0.03 19.49 41.63
C TYR A 9 -0.30 20.46 40.47
N ASN A 10 -0.19 21.77 40.72
CA ASN A 10 -0.40 22.79 39.69
C ASN A 10 0.75 22.84 38.66
N ILE A 11 1.97 22.46 39.05
CA ILE A 11 3.12 22.35 38.14
C ILE A 11 2.95 21.11 37.25
N GLU A 12 2.63 19.95 37.84
CA GLU A 12 2.37 18.71 37.08
C GLU A 12 1.23 18.88 36.07
N ARG A 13 0.15 19.58 36.45
CA ARG A 13 -0.97 19.86 35.54
C ARG A 13 -0.56 20.75 34.36
N LYS A 14 0.22 21.81 34.61
CA LYS A 14 0.73 22.69 33.55
C LYS A 14 1.73 22.00 32.63
N ILE A 15 2.57 21.14 33.19
CA ILE A 15 3.50 20.32 32.40
C ILE A 15 2.71 19.38 31.49
N LYS A 16 1.69 18.68 32.02
CA LYS A 16 0.84 17.80 31.23
C LYS A 16 0.04 18.53 30.16
N GLU A 17 -0.58 19.67 30.50
CA GLU A 17 -1.29 20.53 29.53
C GLU A 17 -0.35 21.03 28.41
N ASN A 18 0.90 21.36 28.71
CA ASN A 18 1.88 21.77 27.71
C ASN A 18 2.33 20.59 26.83
N PHE A 19 2.55 19.40 27.39
CA PHE A 19 2.87 18.19 26.61
C PHE A 19 1.71 17.78 25.71
N ASP A 20 0.48 17.82 26.22
CA ASP A 20 -0.72 17.48 25.44
C ASP A 20 -0.94 18.51 24.31
N ASN A 21 -0.68 19.79 24.56
CA ASN A 21 -0.73 20.85 23.53
C ASN A 21 0.39 20.72 22.49
N GLU A 22 1.63 20.42 22.89
CA GLU A 22 2.73 20.19 21.96
C GLU A 22 2.51 18.94 21.10
N ALA A 23 1.98 17.86 21.69
CA ALA A 23 1.58 16.67 20.96
C ALA A 23 0.43 16.97 19.98
N TYR A 24 -0.55 17.78 20.38
CA TYR A 24 -1.66 18.19 19.53
C TYR A 24 -1.20 19.08 18.36
N ILE A 25 -0.32 20.05 18.61
CA ILE A 25 0.26 20.93 17.57
C ILE A 25 1.13 20.14 16.58
N ASN A 26 1.94 19.18 17.07
CA ASN A 26 2.70 18.28 16.21
C ASN A 26 1.79 17.40 15.33
N LYS A 27 0.64 17.00 15.86
CA LYS A 27 -0.36 16.19 15.15
C LYS A 27 -1.11 17.00 14.08
N GLU A 28 -1.49 18.24 14.37
CA GLU A 28 -2.06 19.17 13.39
C GLU A 28 -1.06 19.53 12.28
N THR A 29 0.22 19.73 12.60
CA THR A 29 1.26 20.02 11.59
C THR A 29 1.66 18.81 10.75
N GLN A 30 1.55 17.58 11.28
CA GLN A 30 1.70 16.35 10.49
C GLN A 30 0.52 16.14 9.53
N ASN A 31 -0.72 16.44 9.95
CA ASN A 31 -1.89 16.40 9.05
C ASN A 31 -1.86 17.48 7.94
N LEU A 32 -1.00 18.51 8.06
CA LEU A 32 -0.76 19.49 7.00
C LEU A 32 0.34 19.08 6.00
N LYS A 33 1.15 18.06 6.32
CA LYS A 33 2.30 17.63 5.51
C LYS A 33 1.90 16.87 4.26
N TYR A 34 0.82 16.10 4.37
CA TYR A 34 0.36 15.18 3.34
C TYR A 34 -1.06 15.56 2.90
N LYS A 35 -1.33 15.45 1.61
CA LYS A 35 -2.67 15.60 1.05
C LYS A 35 -3.16 14.26 0.52
N PRO A 36 -4.48 13.96 0.55
CA PRO A 36 -5.01 12.84 -0.21
C PRO A 36 -4.66 12.98 -1.70
N ILE A 37 -4.44 11.86 -2.39
CA ILE A 37 -4.18 11.88 -3.83
C ILE A 37 -5.32 12.54 -4.62
N GLU A 38 -4.98 13.34 -5.63
CA GLU A 38 -5.92 13.86 -6.60
C GLU A 38 -6.45 12.75 -7.52
N GLU A 39 -7.72 12.85 -7.88
CA GLU A 39 -8.43 11.85 -8.70
C GLU A 39 -7.75 11.61 -10.06
N GLU A 40 -7.21 12.67 -10.68
CA GLU A 40 -6.51 12.53 -11.96
C GLU A 40 -5.27 11.64 -11.86
N TYR A 41 -4.52 11.68 -10.75
CA TYR A 41 -3.32 10.89 -10.58
C TYR A 41 -3.66 9.43 -10.31
N ALA A 42 -4.70 9.16 -9.52
CA ALA A 42 -5.18 7.80 -9.29
C ALA A 42 -5.61 7.13 -10.62
N TYR A 43 -6.33 7.86 -11.48
CA TYR A 43 -6.72 7.33 -12.78
C TYR A 43 -5.57 7.22 -13.78
N LYS A 44 -4.57 8.12 -13.75
CA LYS A 44 -3.35 7.96 -14.54
C LYS A 44 -2.57 6.71 -14.14
N ILE A 45 -2.41 6.45 -12.84
CA ILE A 45 -1.78 5.22 -12.36
C ILE A 45 -2.56 3.98 -12.85
N LYS A 46 -3.89 3.96 -12.65
CA LYS A 46 -4.76 2.90 -13.15
C LYS A 46 -4.58 2.65 -14.64
N GLU A 47 -4.56 3.71 -15.45
CA GLU A 47 -4.44 3.59 -16.90
C GLU A 47 -3.07 3.02 -17.30
N ILE A 48 -1.98 3.50 -16.68
CA ILE A 48 -0.63 2.96 -16.88
C ILE A 48 -0.61 1.46 -16.60
N LEU A 49 -1.22 1.03 -15.49
CA LEU A 49 -1.32 -0.39 -15.12
C LEU A 49 -2.17 -1.22 -16.10
N LYS A 50 -3.11 -0.60 -16.83
CA LYS A 50 -3.98 -1.27 -17.81
C LYS A 50 -3.30 -1.43 -19.17
N VAL A 51 -2.65 -0.38 -19.68
CA VAL A 51 -2.24 -0.31 -21.10
C VAL A 51 -0.77 -0.62 -21.33
N CYS A 52 0.08 -0.45 -20.31
CA CYS A 52 1.52 -0.64 -20.49
C CYS A 52 1.93 -2.11 -20.52
N GLN A 53 3.09 -2.34 -21.12
CA GLN A 53 3.76 -3.64 -21.17
C GLN A 53 5.15 -3.50 -20.55
N LEU A 54 5.72 -4.60 -20.09
CA LEU A 54 7.08 -4.61 -19.53
C LEU A 54 8.12 -4.39 -20.63
N GLU A 55 9.08 -3.49 -20.41
CA GLU A 55 10.28 -3.36 -21.27
C GLU A 55 11.40 -4.32 -20.88
N ARG A 56 11.40 -4.73 -19.62
CA ARG A 56 12.39 -5.63 -19.03
C ARG A 56 11.70 -6.56 -18.05
N GLU A 57 12.30 -7.72 -17.83
CA GLU A 57 11.77 -8.68 -16.87
C GLU A 57 11.79 -8.10 -15.44
N ILE A 58 10.82 -8.53 -14.65
CA ILE A 58 10.84 -8.41 -13.20
C ILE A 58 11.40 -9.71 -12.65
N ASN A 59 12.44 -9.63 -11.82
CA ASN A 59 13.15 -10.78 -11.27
C ASN A 59 13.39 -10.54 -9.78
N LEU A 60 12.53 -11.12 -8.94
CA LEU A 60 12.50 -10.86 -7.51
C LEU A 60 12.86 -12.13 -6.75
N ASP A 61 13.90 -12.03 -5.93
CA ASP A 61 14.21 -13.01 -4.89
C ASP A 61 13.52 -12.57 -3.59
N ILE A 62 12.35 -13.14 -3.31
CA ILE A 62 11.55 -12.83 -2.11
C ILE A 62 11.67 -14.01 -1.15
N LEU A 63 12.60 -13.87 -0.21
CA LEU A 63 12.91 -14.89 0.79
C LEU A 63 13.30 -16.23 0.14
N SER A 64 12.43 -17.25 0.18
CA SER A 64 12.66 -18.55 -0.46
C SER A 64 12.02 -18.70 -1.83
N ASN A 65 11.27 -17.69 -2.30
CA ASN A 65 10.57 -17.73 -3.59
C ASN A 65 11.30 -16.86 -4.61
N LYS A 66 11.43 -17.37 -5.83
CA LYS A 66 11.90 -16.61 -6.98
C LYS A 66 10.74 -16.34 -7.91
N ILE A 67 10.39 -15.07 -8.08
CA ILE A 67 9.32 -14.62 -8.96
C ILE A 67 9.95 -14.00 -10.19
N ILE A 68 9.55 -14.48 -11.37
CA ILE A 68 10.01 -13.95 -12.65
C ILE A 68 8.78 -13.63 -13.50
N ILE A 69 8.67 -12.39 -13.95
CA ILE A 69 7.61 -11.94 -14.85
C ILE A 69 8.27 -11.30 -16.06
N GLN A 70 7.95 -11.80 -17.24
CA GLN A 70 8.48 -11.30 -18.52
C GLN A 70 7.40 -10.59 -19.35
N HIS A 71 6.14 -10.92 -19.11
CA HIS A 71 5.03 -10.48 -19.94
C HIS A 71 3.78 -10.21 -19.10
N ILE A 72 2.94 -9.32 -19.64
CA ILE A 72 1.60 -9.01 -19.16
C ILE A 72 0.64 -9.36 -20.29
N SER A 73 -0.45 -10.08 -20.01
CA SER A 73 -1.47 -10.33 -21.03
C SER A 73 -2.16 -9.04 -21.46
N LYS A 74 -2.92 -9.08 -22.56
CA LYS A 74 -3.94 -8.04 -22.75
C LYS A 74 -4.92 -8.05 -21.56
N PRO A 75 -5.38 -6.87 -21.11
CA PRO A 75 -6.40 -6.81 -20.08
C PRO A 75 -7.74 -7.31 -20.64
N ILE A 76 -8.51 -7.98 -19.80
CA ILE A 76 -9.95 -8.18 -20.01
C ILE A 76 -10.70 -7.24 -19.07
N ASP A 77 -11.82 -6.68 -19.54
CA ASP A 77 -12.68 -5.88 -18.68
C ASP A 77 -13.46 -6.80 -17.74
N VAL A 78 -13.54 -6.43 -16.47
CA VAL A 78 -14.23 -7.17 -15.42
C VAL A 78 -15.17 -6.20 -14.71
N GLY A 79 -16.46 -6.25 -15.06
CA GLY A 79 -17.45 -5.27 -14.60
C GLY A 79 -17.31 -3.91 -15.29
N GLU A 80 -17.96 -2.88 -14.72
CA GLU A 80 -18.06 -1.55 -15.36
C GLU A 80 -16.75 -0.77 -15.33
N ASN A 81 -16.00 -0.88 -14.22
CA ASN A 81 -14.79 -0.09 -13.98
C ASN A 81 -13.52 -0.94 -13.75
N GLY A 82 -13.65 -2.26 -13.81
CA GLY A 82 -12.57 -3.19 -13.48
C GLY A 82 -11.91 -3.82 -14.70
N TYR A 83 -10.70 -4.34 -14.50
CA TYR A 83 -10.00 -5.14 -15.50
C TYR A 83 -9.06 -6.15 -14.81
N SER A 84 -8.65 -7.17 -15.55
CA SER A 84 -7.68 -8.16 -15.10
C SER A 84 -6.66 -8.48 -16.20
N CYS A 85 -5.41 -8.69 -15.83
CA CYS A 85 -4.35 -9.22 -16.69
C CYS A 85 -3.50 -10.27 -15.97
N ALA A 86 -2.94 -11.21 -16.72
CA ALA A 86 -2.02 -12.21 -16.23
C ALA A 86 -0.59 -11.68 -16.27
N LEU A 87 0.21 -12.07 -15.29
CA LEU A 87 1.64 -11.82 -15.21
C LEU A 87 2.35 -13.17 -15.35
N PHE A 88 3.21 -13.34 -16.35
CA PHE A 88 3.82 -14.64 -16.64
C PHE A 88 5.27 -14.57 -17.12
N LYS A 89 6.01 -15.65 -16.87
CA LYS A 89 7.43 -15.81 -17.18
C LYS A 89 7.71 -16.18 -18.64
N ASP A 90 6.82 -16.88 -19.32
CA ASP A 90 7.04 -17.37 -20.70
C ASP A 90 5.77 -17.14 -21.52
N LYS A 91 5.90 -16.79 -22.80
CA LYS A 91 4.76 -16.47 -23.69
C LYS A 91 3.83 -17.67 -23.91
N GLN A 92 2.88 -17.87 -23.00
CA GLN A 92 1.72 -18.76 -23.18
C GLN A 92 0.51 -17.89 -23.47
N ASN A 93 0.16 -17.78 -24.76
CA ASN A 93 -0.92 -16.93 -25.29
C ASN A 93 -0.82 -15.43 -24.95
N SER A 94 -1.12 -14.56 -25.91
CA SER A 94 -1.15 -13.10 -25.67
C SER A 94 -2.43 -12.64 -24.99
N ASP A 95 -3.43 -13.51 -24.94
CA ASP A 95 -4.79 -13.20 -24.54
C ASP A 95 -5.08 -13.90 -23.21
N PHE A 96 -5.60 -13.14 -22.25
CA PHE A 96 -6.01 -13.63 -20.93
C PHE A 96 -7.32 -14.41 -21.06
N ASP A 97 -7.40 -15.59 -20.46
CA ASP A 97 -8.65 -16.33 -20.26
C ASP A 97 -9.00 -16.33 -18.77
N GLU A 98 -10.17 -15.82 -18.41
CA GLU A 98 -10.64 -15.80 -17.02
C GLU A 98 -10.80 -17.21 -16.41
N ASN A 99 -10.86 -18.24 -17.24
CA ASN A 99 -10.98 -19.63 -16.83
C ASN A 99 -9.63 -20.32 -16.62
N ASP A 100 -8.52 -19.69 -17.00
CA ASP A 100 -7.17 -20.22 -16.81
C ASP A 100 -6.61 -19.85 -15.43
N GLU A 101 -5.88 -20.79 -14.82
CA GLU A 101 -5.12 -20.53 -13.60
C GLU A 101 -3.74 -19.97 -13.93
N TYR A 102 -3.60 -18.65 -13.83
CA TYR A 102 -2.31 -17.99 -13.89
C TYR A 102 -1.61 -17.99 -12.53
N GLU A 103 -0.28 -18.14 -12.55
CA GLU A 103 0.53 -18.02 -11.34
C GLU A 103 0.29 -16.67 -10.67
N LEU A 104 0.29 -15.57 -11.44
CA LEU A 104 -0.01 -14.24 -10.95
C LEU A 104 -0.98 -13.50 -11.88
N SER A 105 -1.92 -12.76 -11.29
CA SER A 105 -2.74 -11.78 -12.01
C SER A 105 -2.79 -10.46 -11.25
N LEU A 106 -2.82 -9.37 -12.03
CA LEU A 106 -3.05 -8.01 -11.56
C LEU A 106 -4.40 -7.56 -12.11
N GLY A 107 -5.16 -6.82 -11.32
CA GLY A 107 -6.29 -6.12 -11.89
C GLY A 107 -6.76 -4.98 -11.01
N VAL A 108 -7.86 -4.38 -11.43
CA VAL A 108 -8.55 -3.33 -10.70
C VAL A 108 -10.01 -3.76 -10.55
N PHE A 109 -10.53 -3.59 -9.33
CA PHE A 109 -11.95 -3.79 -9.04
C PHE A 109 -12.58 -2.51 -8.49
N ASP A 110 -13.90 -2.49 -8.54
CA ASP A 110 -14.76 -1.46 -7.96
C ASP A 110 -15.53 -2.06 -6.78
N PHE A 111 -14.81 -2.50 -5.73
CA PHE A 111 -15.40 -3.26 -4.61
C PHE A 111 -15.88 -2.39 -3.45
N ASP A 112 -15.32 -1.19 -3.27
CA ASP A 112 -15.44 -0.48 -2.02
C ASP A 112 -16.30 0.79 -2.18
N GLU A 113 -17.56 0.67 -1.75
CA GLU A 113 -18.51 1.78 -1.67
C GLU A 113 -18.03 2.90 -0.72
N GLU A 114 -17.04 2.65 0.13
CA GLU A 114 -16.45 3.64 1.04
C GLU A 114 -15.19 4.32 0.47
N SER A 115 -14.56 3.78 -0.59
CA SER A 115 -13.41 4.42 -1.25
C SER A 115 -13.74 5.84 -1.72
N ARG A 116 -12.83 6.77 -1.44
CA ARG A 116 -12.98 8.18 -1.83
C ARG A 116 -12.96 8.37 -3.35
N ILE A 117 -12.19 7.55 -4.07
CA ILE A 117 -12.10 7.51 -5.53
C ILE A 117 -12.56 6.11 -5.96
N LYS A 118 -13.53 6.03 -6.88
CA LYS A 118 -14.14 4.76 -7.29
C LYS A 118 -13.36 4.05 -8.39
N GLY A 119 -13.42 2.72 -8.39
CA GLY A 119 -12.78 1.87 -9.39
C GLY A 119 -11.26 2.01 -9.43
N THR A 120 -10.60 2.24 -8.30
CA THR A 120 -9.14 2.39 -8.18
C THR A 120 -8.48 1.37 -7.24
N THR A 121 -9.20 0.35 -6.81
CA THR A 121 -8.65 -0.71 -5.96
C THR A 121 -7.91 -1.73 -6.80
N VAL A 122 -6.58 -1.69 -6.77
CA VAL A 122 -5.70 -2.63 -7.45
C VAL A 122 -5.57 -3.89 -6.62
N TYR A 123 -5.70 -5.07 -7.23
CA TYR A 123 -5.47 -6.35 -6.57
C TYR A 123 -4.32 -7.11 -7.22
N LEU A 124 -3.64 -7.91 -6.40
CA LEU A 124 -2.71 -8.93 -6.84
C LEU A 124 -3.23 -10.29 -6.39
N GLN A 125 -3.28 -11.25 -7.32
CA GLN A 125 -3.78 -12.60 -7.08
C GLN A 125 -2.75 -13.65 -7.48
N HIS A 126 -2.72 -14.76 -6.75
CA HIS A 126 -1.83 -15.90 -6.98
C HIS A 126 -2.62 -17.20 -6.92
N TRP A 127 -2.63 -17.99 -8.01
CA TRP A 127 -3.42 -19.24 -8.15
C TRP A 127 -4.87 -19.10 -7.67
N GLY A 128 -5.65 -18.22 -8.29
CA GLY A 128 -7.07 -18.06 -7.92
C GLY A 128 -7.33 -17.25 -6.64
N SER A 129 -6.31 -17.01 -5.80
CA SER A 129 -6.48 -16.40 -4.48
C SER A 129 -5.87 -15.01 -4.39
N VAL A 130 -6.65 -14.02 -3.93
CA VAL A 130 -6.13 -12.66 -3.75
C VAL A 130 -5.06 -12.61 -2.66
N LEU A 131 -3.88 -12.11 -3.03
CA LEU A 131 -2.77 -11.85 -2.13
C LEU A 131 -2.97 -10.55 -1.36
N ASP A 132 -3.24 -9.44 -2.02
CA ASP A 132 -3.55 -8.19 -1.34
C ASP A 132 -4.23 -7.19 -2.28
N PHE A 133 -4.69 -6.10 -1.69
CA PHE A 133 -5.28 -4.95 -2.36
C PHE A 133 -4.50 -3.68 -2.01
N LEU A 134 -4.31 -2.80 -3.00
CA LEU A 134 -3.91 -1.41 -2.82
C LEU A 134 -5.03 -0.54 -3.34
N ASP A 135 -5.72 0.19 -2.45
CA ASP A 135 -6.63 1.23 -2.90
C ASP A 135 -5.85 2.51 -3.17
N LEU A 136 -5.82 2.97 -4.42
CA LEU A 136 -5.17 4.24 -4.75
C LEU A 136 -5.88 5.41 -4.06
N SER A 137 -7.13 5.27 -3.63
CA SER A 137 -7.85 6.32 -2.91
C SER A 137 -7.25 6.65 -1.53
N ASP A 138 -6.54 5.68 -0.92
CA ASP A 138 -5.76 5.81 0.32
C ASP A 138 -4.37 6.44 0.10
N ALA A 139 -3.94 6.64 -1.15
CA ALA A 139 -2.65 7.24 -1.45
C ALA A 139 -2.61 8.71 -1.03
N ILE A 140 -1.40 9.17 -0.68
CA ILE A 140 -1.13 10.55 -0.29
C ILE A 140 -0.10 11.21 -1.18
N GLU A 141 -0.10 12.53 -1.17
CA GLU A 141 0.84 13.37 -1.88
C GLU A 141 1.68 14.20 -0.91
N GLN A 142 2.95 14.35 -1.25
CA GLN A 142 3.82 15.35 -0.65
C GLN A 142 4.77 15.87 -1.72
N ASP A 143 4.81 17.19 -1.87
CA ASP A 143 5.61 17.88 -2.87
C ASP A 143 5.37 17.26 -4.27
N GLU A 144 6.43 16.76 -4.91
CA GLU A 144 6.42 16.16 -6.25
C GLU A 144 6.13 14.64 -6.26
N ASN A 145 5.78 14.04 -5.12
CA ASN A 145 5.62 12.59 -4.98
C ASN A 145 4.21 12.20 -4.57
N ILE A 146 3.82 11.01 -5.04
CA ILE A 146 2.66 10.24 -4.61
C ILE A 146 3.19 9.00 -3.88
N TYR A 147 2.58 8.67 -2.74
CA TYR A 147 2.88 7.50 -1.94
C TYR A 147 1.65 6.61 -1.84
N ILE A 148 1.78 5.36 -2.29
CA ILE A 148 0.76 4.33 -2.15
C ILE A 148 0.98 3.63 -0.82
N LEU A 149 -0.07 3.53 -0.01
CA LEU A 149 0.02 3.21 1.41
C LEU A 149 -0.70 1.92 1.78
N LYS A 150 -0.28 1.35 2.92
CA LYS A 150 -1.07 0.37 3.67
C LYS A 150 -1.06 0.68 5.16
N ASN A 151 -2.22 0.62 5.78
CA ASN A 151 -2.39 0.93 7.20
C ASN A 151 -1.86 -0.22 8.05
N ILE A 152 -0.92 0.10 8.94
CA ILE A 152 -0.35 -0.85 9.88
C ILE A 152 -0.88 -0.68 11.29
N SER A 153 -1.68 0.33 11.59
CA SER A 153 -2.13 0.68 12.95
C SER A 153 -3.25 -0.20 13.49
N ASN A 154 -4.25 -0.52 12.65
CA ASN A 154 -5.42 -1.29 13.09
C ASN A 154 -6.03 -2.11 11.95
N ALA A 155 -6.44 -3.35 12.25
CA ALA A 155 -7.13 -4.25 11.32
C ALA A 155 -8.51 -3.77 10.84
N LYS A 156 -9.12 -2.78 11.51
CA LYS A 156 -10.48 -2.29 11.22
C LYS A 156 -10.53 -0.98 10.44
N GLN A 157 -9.38 -0.36 10.18
CA GLN A 157 -9.31 0.89 9.42
C GLN A 157 -9.15 0.61 7.93
N CYS A 158 -9.45 1.61 7.09
CA CYS A 158 -9.20 1.56 5.65
C CYS A 158 -7.71 1.26 5.37
N GLY A 159 -7.46 0.56 4.26
CA GLY A 159 -6.11 0.17 3.86
C GLY A 159 -5.40 -0.84 4.79
N ALA A 160 -6.09 -1.40 5.79
CA ALA A 160 -5.46 -2.28 6.78
C ALA A 160 -4.85 -3.55 6.19
N ILE A 161 -3.67 -3.93 6.70
CA ILE A 161 -3.06 -5.22 6.43
C ILE A 161 -3.63 -6.28 7.39
N CYS A 162 -4.89 -6.67 7.17
CA CYS A 162 -5.61 -7.62 8.03
C CYS A 162 -4.84 -8.93 8.28
N LYS A 163 -4.01 -9.36 7.32
CA LYS A 163 -3.19 -10.58 7.42
C LYS A 163 -2.16 -10.54 8.56
N LEU A 164 -1.66 -9.37 8.95
CA LEU A 164 -0.73 -9.26 10.09
C LEU A 164 -1.40 -9.63 11.42
N TYR A 165 -2.71 -9.39 11.53
CA TYR A 165 -3.50 -9.59 12.75
C TYR A 165 -4.07 -11.01 12.86
N ARG A 166 -4.17 -11.74 11.74
CA ARG A 166 -4.73 -13.09 11.73
C ARG A 166 -3.90 -14.04 12.57
N ASN A 167 -4.58 -14.82 13.41
CA ASN A 167 -4.02 -15.86 14.27
C ASN A 167 -2.99 -15.38 15.31
N VAL A 168 -2.90 -14.06 15.56
CA VAL A 168 -2.04 -13.52 16.61
C VAL A 168 -2.82 -13.39 17.93
N LYS A 169 -2.26 -13.93 19.01
CA LYS A 169 -2.95 -14.01 20.32
C LYS A 169 -2.76 -12.78 21.19
N ASN A 170 -1.75 -11.96 20.94
CA ASN A 170 -1.41 -10.81 21.77
C ASN A 170 -0.93 -9.62 20.94
N HIS A 171 -0.90 -8.44 21.57
CA HIS A 171 -0.49 -7.20 20.93
C HIS A 171 1.00 -7.19 20.54
N GLU A 172 1.87 -7.78 21.38
CA GLU A 172 3.31 -7.89 21.11
C GLU A 172 3.62 -8.65 19.81
N GLY A 173 2.87 -9.72 19.51
CA GLY A 173 3.03 -10.47 18.27
C GLY A 173 2.63 -9.66 17.03
N ILE A 174 1.66 -8.75 17.17
CA ILE A 174 1.25 -7.84 16.08
C ILE A 174 2.36 -6.83 15.83
N ILE A 175 2.87 -6.20 16.89
CA ILE A 175 3.99 -5.25 16.80
C ILE A 175 5.19 -5.89 16.12
N LYS A 176 5.57 -7.10 16.56
CA LYS A 176 6.69 -7.83 15.94
C LYS A 176 6.47 -8.09 14.45
N ARG A 177 5.26 -8.46 14.03
CA ARG A 177 4.93 -8.67 12.61
C ARG A 177 4.98 -7.36 11.81
N GLN A 178 4.58 -6.23 12.40
CA GLN A 178 4.70 -4.91 11.77
C GLN A 178 6.18 -4.52 11.61
N GLU A 179 6.99 -4.69 12.66
CA GLU A 179 8.44 -4.44 12.63
C GLU A 179 9.16 -5.32 11.60
N ASP A 180 8.87 -6.63 11.60
CA ASP A 180 9.40 -7.59 10.63
C ASP A 180 9.06 -7.16 9.18
N LEU A 181 7.85 -6.65 8.94
CA LEU A 181 7.40 -6.18 7.63
C LEU A 181 8.18 -4.93 7.20
N ILE A 182 8.25 -3.92 8.06
CA ILE A 182 8.97 -2.67 7.80
C ILE A 182 10.44 -2.98 7.47
N GLN A 183 11.08 -3.82 8.29
CA GLN A 183 12.49 -4.17 8.12
C GLN A 183 12.73 -4.95 6.81
N LYS A 184 11.88 -5.93 6.48
CA LYS A 184 12.05 -6.76 5.27
C LYS A 184 11.81 -5.97 3.98
N LEU A 185 10.90 -5.00 4.01
CA LEU A 185 10.65 -4.14 2.85
C LEU A 185 11.69 -3.03 2.72
N GLY A 186 12.27 -2.58 3.84
CA GLY A 186 13.04 -1.34 3.91
C GLY A 186 12.13 -0.11 3.71
N SER A 187 10.85 -0.26 4.03
CA SER A 187 9.83 0.77 3.81
C SER A 187 9.89 1.85 4.88
N GLN A 188 9.50 3.06 4.49
CA GLN A 188 9.26 4.16 5.42
C GLN A 188 7.85 4.06 5.99
N VAL A 189 7.69 4.53 7.23
CA VAL A 189 6.38 4.70 7.90
C VAL A 189 6.06 6.19 7.96
N VAL A 190 4.82 6.54 7.65
CA VAL A 190 4.29 7.89 7.78
C VAL A 190 3.07 7.89 8.69
N GLU A 191 2.92 8.98 9.44
CA GLU A 191 1.71 9.26 10.22
C GLU A 191 0.79 10.12 9.37
N TYR A 192 -0.43 9.65 9.14
CA TYR A 192 -1.45 10.32 8.35
C TYR A 192 -2.85 9.89 8.80
N ASP A 193 -3.74 10.85 9.00
CA ASP A 193 -5.13 10.61 9.43
C ASP A 193 -5.21 9.74 10.69
N ASP A 194 -4.44 10.11 11.71
CA ASP A 194 -4.39 9.44 13.02
C ASP A 194 -4.00 7.95 12.98
N ALA A 195 -3.29 7.54 11.93
CA ALA A 195 -2.74 6.20 11.77
C ALA A 195 -1.31 6.22 11.19
N SER A 196 -0.54 5.21 11.56
CA SER A 196 0.71 4.80 10.93
C SER A 196 0.44 3.97 9.67
N TRP A 197 1.09 4.37 8.58
CA TRP A 197 1.02 3.74 7.27
C TRP A 197 2.40 3.41 6.76
N ILE A 198 2.57 2.23 6.15
CA ILE A 198 3.78 1.94 5.38
C ILE A 198 3.63 2.46 3.97
N ILE A 199 4.72 3.01 3.42
CA ILE A 199 4.81 3.30 1.99
C ILE A 199 5.14 2.00 1.27
N VAL A 200 4.20 1.54 0.44
CA VAL A 200 4.37 0.36 -0.43
C VAL A 200 5.09 0.75 -1.71
N ASN A 201 4.64 1.83 -2.35
CA ASN A 201 5.23 2.32 -3.60
C ASN A 201 5.27 3.86 -3.60
N SER A 202 6.22 4.41 -4.35
CA SER A 202 6.35 5.86 -4.56
C SER A 202 6.47 6.17 -6.04
N ILE A 203 5.76 7.21 -6.48
CA ILE A 203 5.69 7.64 -7.87
C ILE A 203 5.90 9.14 -7.90
N LYS A 204 6.74 9.63 -8.81
CA LYS A 204 6.83 11.08 -9.04
C LYS A 204 5.67 11.54 -9.92
N LYS A 205 5.10 12.70 -9.59
CA LYS A 205 4.01 13.30 -10.37
C LYS A 205 4.41 13.62 -11.81
N GLU A 206 5.67 14.02 -12.03
CA GLU A 206 6.22 14.27 -13.37
C GLU A 206 6.19 13.02 -14.26
N ASP A 207 6.44 11.84 -13.70
CA ASP A 207 6.49 10.58 -14.44
C ASP A 207 5.09 10.14 -14.92
N LEU A 208 4.03 10.54 -14.21
CA LEU A 208 2.63 10.31 -14.62
C LEU A 208 2.19 11.21 -15.79
N ASN A 209 2.96 12.24 -16.11
CA ASN A 209 2.70 13.16 -17.23
C ASN A 209 3.71 12.98 -18.37
N ASN A 210 4.56 11.96 -18.30
CA ASN A 210 5.56 11.66 -19.31
C ASN A 210 5.40 10.23 -19.82
N GLU A 211 4.87 10.06 -21.04
CA GLU A 211 4.62 8.74 -21.64
C GLU A 211 5.88 7.87 -21.73
N GLU A 212 7.07 8.47 -21.91
CA GLU A 212 8.34 7.74 -21.92
C GLU A 212 8.64 7.07 -20.56
N LYS A 213 7.99 7.53 -19.48
CA LYS A 213 8.16 7.02 -18.11
C LYS A 213 7.10 6.02 -17.69
N PHE A 214 6.01 5.85 -18.45
CA PHE A 214 4.90 5.00 -18.01
C PHE A 214 5.30 3.56 -17.76
N LYS A 215 6.20 3.02 -18.59
CA LYS A 215 6.68 1.65 -18.41
C LYS A 215 7.65 1.52 -17.23
N ASP A 216 8.42 2.56 -16.91
CA ASP A 216 9.22 2.62 -15.68
C ASP A 216 8.30 2.63 -14.44
N VAL A 217 7.21 3.41 -14.48
CA VAL A 217 6.18 3.47 -13.43
C VAL A 217 5.52 2.11 -13.24
N LEU A 218 5.06 1.47 -14.32
CA LEU A 218 4.51 0.11 -14.29
C LEU A 218 5.48 -0.89 -13.67
N HIS A 219 6.73 -0.90 -14.16
CA HIS A 219 7.76 -1.85 -13.72
C HIS A 219 8.01 -1.71 -12.22
N LYS A 220 8.22 -0.48 -11.75
CA LYS A 220 8.45 -0.20 -10.33
C LYS A 220 7.24 -0.52 -9.46
N PHE A 221 6.02 -0.17 -9.91
CA PHE A 221 4.80 -0.47 -9.18
C PHE A 221 4.64 -1.98 -8.96
N LEU A 222 4.81 -2.78 -10.03
CA LEU A 222 4.71 -4.23 -9.95
C LEU A 222 5.77 -4.83 -9.03
N GLU A 223 7.03 -4.40 -9.16
CA GLU A 223 8.11 -4.86 -8.28
C GLU A 223 7.79 -4.63 -6.80
N ASP A 224 7.41 -3.39 -6.47
CA ASP A 224 7.12 -2.99 -5.10
C ASP A 224 5.87 -3.71 -4.55
N PHE A 225 4.79 -3.81 -5.35
CA PHE A 225 3.55 -4.45 -4.92
C PHE A 225 3.72 -5.96 -4.73
N ILE A 226 4.40 -6.66 -5.65
CA ILE A 226 4.67 -8.09 -5.53
C ILE A 226 5.56 -8.36 -4.31
N LYS A 227 6.64 -7.58 -4.14
CA LYS A 227 7.53 -7.70 -2.98
C LYS A 227 6.76 -7.50 -1.67
N TYR A 228 5.92 -6.48 -1.60
CA TYR A 228 5.04 -6.23 -0.47
C TYR A 228 4.11 -7.42 -0.18
N ALA A 229 3.32 -7.84 -1.17
CA ALA A 229 2.27 -8.84 -0.98
C ALA A 229 2.84 -10.20 -0.52
N PHE A 230 3.93 -10.66 -1.13
CA PHE A 230 4.58 -11.91 -0.73
C PHE A 230 5.29 -11.81 0.63
N THR A 231 5.81 -10.64 0.99
CA THR A 231 6.39 -10.43 2.32
C THR A 231 5.32 -10.52 3.41
N VAL A 232 4.14 -9.92 3.19
CA VAL A 232 2.99 -10.05 4.09
C VAL A 232 2.54 -11.50 4.22
N GLU A 233 2.41 -12.22 3.11
CA GLU A 233 2.08 -13.65 3.11
C GLU A 233 3.05 -14.45 3.98
N PHE A 234 4.35 -14.25 3.79
CA PHE A 234 5.37 -14.96 4.55
C PHE A 234 5.28 -14.67 6.05
N ILE A 235 5.17 -13.40 6.44
CA ILE A 235 5.07 -13.01 7.85
C ILE A 235 3.81 -13.59 8.49
N SER A 236 2.70 -13.61 7.75
CA SER A 236 1.43 -14.11 8.25
C SER A 236 1.41 -15.64 8.44
N LYS A 237 2.17 -16.38 7.64
CA LYS A 237 2.30 -17.86 7.69
C LYS A 237 3.46 -18.35 8.58
N GLY A 238 4.46 -17.51 8.83
CA GLY A 238 5.70 -17.87 9.52
C GLY A 238 5.64 -17.93 11.05
N TYR A 239 4.45 -17.80 11.64
CA TYR A 239 4.20 -17.91 13.09
C TYR A 239 2.94 -18.71 13.38
#